data_AF-A0A218W5Q5-F1
#
_entry.id   AF-A0A218W5Q5-F1
#
_cell.length_a   1.000
_cell.length_b   1.000
_cell.length_c   1.000
_cell.angle_alpha   90.00
_cell.angle_beta   90.00
_cell.angle_gamma   90.00
#
_symmetry.space_group_name_H-M   'P 1'
#
loop_
_entity.id
_entity.type
_entity.pdbx_description
1 polymer ?
#
loop_
_entity_poly.entity_id
_entity_poly.type
_entity_poly.pdbx_seq_one_letter_code
_entity_poly.pdbx_strand_id
1 'polypeptide(L)'
;MAALLRTLFLIIALLCITNTVVLGDPDTTLLSYACNPNKISGRAAKEGQSYTLQLLVLETPKANTYDYGTDTSGWYGHGNCNTALSSSDCRTCMDSARTEIGDNCPLSDGAQVKLQDCKLRYENHPF
;
A
#
# COMPACT_ATOMS: atom_id res chain seq x y z
N MET A 1 15.48 39.23 33.48
CA MET A 1 14.19 38.55 33.17
C MET A 1 13.84 38.56 31.68
N ALA A 2 13.88 39.70 30.97
CA ALA A 2 13.53 39.74 29.54
C ALA A 2 14.42 38.91 28.60
N ALA A 3 15.73 38.81 28.87
CA ALA A 3 16.66 38.02 28.05
C ALA A 3 16.40 36.51 28.13
N LEU A 4 16.10 36.00 29.33
CA LEU A 4 15.74 34.59 29.56
C LEU A 4 14.46 34.19 28.82
N LEU A 5 13.48 35.10 28.79
CA LEU A 5 12.22 34.89 28.08
C LEU A 5 12.46 34.81 26.56
N ARG A 6 13.31 35.67 26.00
CA ARG A 6 13.67 35.66 24.57
C ARG A 6 14.42 34.39 24.18
N THR A 7 15.37 33.94 24.99
CA THR A 7 16.10 32.69 24.73
C THR A 7 15.17 31.48 24.81
N LEU A 8 14.20 31.48 25.74
CA LEU A 8 13.21 30.42 25.84
C LEU A 8 12.30 30.36 24.60
N PHE A 9 11.84 31.51 24.09
CA PHE A 9 11.05 31.57 22.86
C PHE A 9 11.81 31.05 21.64
N LEU A 10 13.10 31.37 21.51
CA LEU A 10 13.94 30.87 20.42
C LEU A 10 14.15 29.35 20.49
N ILE A 11 14.36 28.80 21.70
CA ILE A 11 14.51 27.36 21.91
C ILE A 11 13.21 26.62 21.59
N ILE A 12 12.06 27.15 22.02
CA ILE A 12 10.74 26.58 21.70
C ILE A 12 10.49 26.62 20.19
N ALA A 13 10.78 27.74 19.52
CA ALA A 13 10.64 27.85 18.07
C ALA A 13 11.55 26.84 17.34
N LEU A 14 12.81 26.69 17.77
CA LEU A 14 13.75 25.73 17.18
C LEU A 14 13.28 24.27 17.38
N LEU A 15 12.77 23.94 18.58
CA LEU A 15 12.17 22.63 18.88
C LEU A 15 10.90 22.37 18.06
N CYS A 16 10.08 23.39 17.77
CA CYS A 16 8.92 23.25 16.90
C CYS A 16 9.33 22.96 15.44
N ILE A 17 10.43 23.55 14.96
CA ILE A 17 10.94 23.32 13.59
C ILE A 17 11.56 21.93 13.45
N THR A 18 12.18 21.37 14.50
CA THR A 18 12.78 20.02 14.44
C THR A 18 11.76 18.89 14.58
N ASN A 19 10.54 19.17 15.06
CA ASN A 19 9.47 18.19 15.26
C ASN A 19 8.40 18.20 14.16
N THR A 20 8.66 18.83 13.01
CA THR A 20 7.77 18.67 11.85
C THR A 20 7.93 17.26 11.30
N VAL A 21 7.13 16.32 11.80
CA VAL A 21 6.84 15.10 11.06
C VAL A 21 6.13 15.57 9.79
N VAL A 22 6.86 15.57 8.67
CA VAL A 22 6.25 15.84 7.36
C VAL A 22 5.38 14.62 7.06
N LEU A 23 4.09 14.69 7.42
CA LEU A 23 3.09 13.78 6.87
C LEU A 23 2.95 14.14 5.39
N GLY A 24 3.69 13.43 4.54
CA GLY A 24 3.39 13.38 3.11
C GLY A 24 2.37 12.28 2.87
N ASP A 25 1.38 12.55 2.01
CA ASP A 25 0.55 11.50 1.44
C ASP A 25 1.45 10.45 0.76
N PRO A 26 1.05 9.16 0.71
CA PRO A 26 1.85 8.14 0.04
C PRO A 26 2.00 8.47 -1.44
N ASP A 27 3.19 8.24 -1.99
CA ASP A 27 3.43 8.42 -3.42
C ASP A 27 2.82 7.23 -4.20
N THR A 28 1.72 7.51 -4.87
CA THR A 28 0.95 6.54 -5.66
C THR A 28 1.31 6.58 -7.15
N THR A 29 2.44 7.20 -7.52
CA THR A 29 2.90 7.22 -8.92
C THR A 29 3.05 5.80 -9.45
N LEU A 30 2.34 5.47 -10.53
CA LEU A 30 2.43 4.17 -11.21
C LEU A 30 3.79 4.01 -11.88
N LEU A 31 4.58 3.04 -11.41
CA LEU A 31 5.88 2.72 -11.99
C LEU A 31 5.80 1.62 -13.04
N SER A 32 5.04 0.56 -12.76
CA SER A 32 4.85 -0.54 -13.71
C SER A 32 3.64 -1.41 -13.33
N TYR A 33 3.05 -2.05 -14.34
CA TYR A 33 2.09 -3.13 -14.15
C TYR A 33 2.38 -4.29 -15.10
N ALA A 34 1.95 -5.50 -14.71
CA ALA A 34 1.98 -6.69 -15.53
C ALA A 34 0.67 -7.47 -15.31
N CYS A 35 0.06 -7.92 -16.40
CA CYS A 35 -1.17 -8.69 -16.36
C CYS A 35 -0.93 -10.04 -17.04
N ASN A 36 -1.47 -11.11 -16.47
CA ASN A 36 -1.58 -12.38 -17.16
C ASN A 36 -2.56 -12.23 -18.34
N PRO A 37 -2.22 -12.72 -19.54
CA PRO A 37 -3.13 -12.65 -20.68
C PRO A 37 -4.42 -13.47 -20.47
N ASN A 38 -4.37 -14.51 -19.64
CA ASN A 38 -5.53 -15.31 -19.31
C ASN A 38 -6.52 -14.52 -18.45
N LYS A 39 -7.80 -14.89 -18.56
CA LYS A 39 -8.90 -14.19 -17.91
C LYS A 39 -9.63 -15.08 -16.91
N ILE A 40 -10.04 -14.47 -15.80
CA ILE A 40 -10.85 -15.10 -14.77
C ILE A 40 -12.21 -15.48 -15.35
N SER A 41 -12.57 -16.75 -15.21
CA SER A 41 -13.87 -17.27 -15.57
C SER A 41 -14.58 -17.84 -14.34
N GLY A 42 -15.91 -17.75 -14.32
CA GLY A 42 -16.73 -18.24 -13.21
C GLY A 42 -16.89 -17.25 -12.04
N ARG A 43 -18.03 -17.35 -11.35
CA ARG A 43 -18.40 -16.48 -10.23
C ARG A 43 -17.47 -16.68 -9.02
N ALA A 44 -17.28 -17.94 -8.62
CA ALA A 44 -16.48 -18.27 -7.43
C ALA A 44 -15.02 -17.79 -7.56
N ALA A 45 -14.42 -17.90 -8.75
CA ALA A 45 -13.07 -17.42 -8.98
C ALA A 45 -12.97 -15.88 -8.85
N LYS A 46 -13.95 -15.14 -9.40
CA LYS A 46 -14.02 -13.67 -9.26
C LYS A 46 -14.23 -13.24 -7.80
N GLU A 47 -15.10 -13.93 -7.08
CA GLU A 47 -15.35 -13.67 -5.66
C GLU A 47 -14.10 -13.95 -4.82
N GLY A 48 -13.40 -15.05 -5.08
CA GLY A 48 -12.12 -15.37 -4.43
C GLY A 48 -11.05 -14.33 -4.70
N GLN A 49 -10.89 -13.89 -5.95
CA GLN A 49 -9.92 -12.85 -6.31
C GLN A 49 -10.24 -11.52 -5.64
N SER A 50 -11.51 -11.11 -5.65
CA SER A 50 -11.96 -9.89 -4.97
C SER A 50 -11.71 -9.96 -3.46
N TYR A 51 -11.92 -11.13 -2.84
CA TYR A 51 -11.65 -11.35 -1.42
C TYR A 51 -10.15 -11.22 -1.11
N THR A 52 -9.29 -11.88 -1.89
CA THR A 52 -7.83 -11.81 -1.71
C THR A 52 -7.30 -10.38 -1.88
N LEU A 53 -7.75 -9.65 -2.91
CA LEU A 53 -7.38 -8.24 -3.10
C LEU A 53 -7.82 -7.37 -1.91
N GLN A 54 -9.05 -7.58 -1.41
CA GLN A 54 -9.54 -6.83 -0.25
C GLN A 54 -8.75 -7.18 1.02
N LEU A 55 -8.34 -8.44 1.18
CA LEU A 55 -7.55 -8.89 2.32
C LEU A 55 -6.15 -8.26 2.32
N LEU A 56 -5.46 -8.24 1.16
CA LEU A 56 -4.16 -7.57 1.03
C LEU A 56 -4.24 -6.09 1.44
N VAL A 57 -5.26 -5.40 0.93
CA VAL A 57 -5.54 -4.00 1.27
C VAL A 57 -5.77 -3.81 2.79
N LEU A 58 -6.42 -4.77 3.46
CA LEU A 58 -6.73 -4.68 4.90
C LEU A 58 -5.56 -5.05 5.82
N GLU A 59 -4.75 -6.02 5.42
CA GLU A 59 -3.79 -6.68 6.32
C GLU A 59 -2.34 -6.22 6.11
N THR A 60 -1.94 -5.82 4.90
CA THR A 60 -0.60 -5.25 4.66
C THR A 60 -0.27 -4.10 5.63
N PRO A 61 -1.17 -3.14 5.92
CA PRO A 61 -0.89 -2.05 6.85
C PRO A 61 -0.73 -2.46 8.33
N LYS A 62 -1.13 -3.69 8.68
CA LYS A 62 -1.05 -4.26 10.03
C LYS A 62 0.12 -5.22 10.19
N ALA A 63 0.63 -5.74 9.08
CA ALA A 63 1.74 -6.67 9.07
C ALA A 63 3.03 -5.98 9.53
N ASN A 64 3.92 -6.76 10.14
CA ASN A 64 5.23 -6.27 10.49
C ASN A 64 5.95 -5.80 9.22
N THR A 65 6.62 -4.65 9.30
CA THR A 65 7.32 -4.02 8.16
C THR A 65 6.46 -3.79 6.91
N TYR A 66 5.13 -3.80 7.06
CA TYR A 66 4.17 -3.73 5.97
C TYR A 66 4.43 -4.73 4.85
N ASP A 67 4.73 -5.97 5.21
CA ASP A 67 4.97 -7.05 4.26
C ASP A 67 4.03 -8.21 4.57
N TYR A 68 3.11 -8.51 3.65
CA TYR A 68 2.01 -9.45 3.88
C TYR A 68 1.74 -10.34 2.67
N GLY A 69 1.73 -11.65 2.91
CA GLY A 69 1.32 -12.66 1.95
C GLY A 69 0.09 -13.45 2.42
N THR A 70 -0.70 -13.96 1.47
CA THR A 70 -1.88 -14.79 1.75
C THR A 70 -2.12 -15.81 0.64
N ASP A 71 -2.72 -16.94 0.99
CA ASP A 71 -3.09 -18.05 0.11
C ASP A 71 -4.54 -18.49 0.33
N THR A 72 -5.47 -17.55 0.16
CA THR A 72 -6.88 -17.76 0.48
C THR A 72 -7.75 -17.89 -0.76
N SER A 73 -8.84 -18.65 -0.64
CA SER A 73 -9.85 -18.80 -1.71
C SER A 73 -9.32 -19.29 -3.07
N GLY A 74 -8.20 -20.03 -3.09
CA GLY A 74 -7.57 -20.50 -4.33
C GLY A 74 -6.75 -19.42 -5.05
N TRP A 75 -6.40 -18.34 -4.36
CA TRP A 75 -5.62 -17.22 -4.86
C TRP A 75 -4.44 -16.94 -3.94
N TYR A 76 -3.32 -16.60 -4.55
CA TYR A 76 -2.10 -16.22 -3.87
C TYR A 76 -1.94 -14.72 -4.00
N GLY A 77 -1.64 -14.04 -2.91
CA GLY A 77 -1.54 -12.59 -2.86
C GLY A 77 -0.32 -12.15 -2.06
N HIS A 78 0.29 -11.06 -2.49
CA HIS A 78 1.38 -10.40 -1.79
C HIS A 78 1.23 -8.88 -1.89
N GLY A 79 1.35 -8.19 -0.76
CA GLY A 79 1.29 -6.75 -0.68
C GLY A 79 2.41 -6.22 0.21
N ASN A 80 3.14 -5.21 -0.26
CA ASN A 80 4.14 -4.55 0.56
C ASN A 80 4.09 -3.01 0.40
N CYS A 81 4.39 -2.29 1.48
CA CYS A 81 4.54 -0.83 1.49
C CYS A 81 5.96 -0.40 1.85
N ASN A 82 6.28 0.86 1.58
CA ASN A 82 7.44 1.55 2.13
C ASN A 82 7.31 1.65 3.65
N THR A 83 8.34 1.24 4.39
CA THR A 83 8.34 1.20 5.86
C THR A 83 8.33 2.57 6.54
N ALA A 84 8.60 3.65 5.78
CA ALA A 84 8.50 5.01 6.27
C ALA A 84 7.05 5.52 6.38
N LEU A 85 6.09 4.83 5.77
CA LEU A 85 4.68 5.23 5.79
C LEU A 85 4.01 4.99 7.15
N SER A 86 2.96 5.75 7.42
CA SER A 86 2.00 5.36 8.46
C SER A 86 1.14 4.18 7.99
N SER A 87 0.46 3.50 8.92
CA SER A 87 -0.47 2.41 8.57
C SER A 87 -1.62 2.92 7.68
N SER A 88 -2.13 4.14 7.92
CA SER A 88 -3.16 4.74 7.05
C SER A 88 -2.64 5.06 5.65
N ASP A 89 -1.39 5.48 5.52
CA ASP A 89 -0.81 5.80 4.21
C ASP A 89 -0.49 4.52 3.43
N CYS A 90 0.03 3.49 4.11
CA CYS A 90 0.18 2.17 3.50
C CYS A 90 -1.17 1.64 3.00
N ARG A 91 -2.24 1.80 3.80
CA ARG A 91 -3.59 1.42 3.37
C ARG A 91 -4.02 2.17 2.11
N THR A 92 -3.83 3.48 2.08
CA THR A 92 -4.17 4.34 0.94
C THR A 92 -3.39 3.95 -0.32
N CYS A 93 -2.10 3.64 -0.18
CA CYS A 93 -1.29 3.15 -1.29
C CYS A 93 -1.80 1.79 -1.81
N MET A 94 -2.09 0.84 -0.91
CA MET A 94 -2.62 -0.47 -1.30
C MET A 94 -3.99 -0.39 -1.99
N ASP A 95 -4.88 0.49 -1.52
CA ASP A 95 -6.16 0.77 -2.19
C ASP A 95 -5.92 1.35 -3.59
N SER A 96 -4.94 2.25 -3.76
CA SER A 96 -4.56 2.80 -5.07
C SER A 96 -4.01 1.72 -6.01
N ALA A 97 -3.14 0.83 -5.51
CA ALA A 97 -2.62 -0.29 -6.29
C ALA A 97 -3.72 -1.26 -6.74
N ARG A 98 -4.74 -1.49 -5.90
CA ARG A 98 -5.93 -2.27 -6.27
C ARG A 98 -6.74 -1.60 -7.37
N THR A 99 -6.88 -0.26 -7.33
CA THR A 99 -7.55 0.50 -8.40
C THR A 99 -6.81 0.35 -9.72
N GLU A 100 -5.48 0.50 -9.72
CA GLU A 100 -4.65 0.30 -10.91
C GLU A 100 -4.75 -1.11 -11.50
N ILE A 101 -4.93 -2.14 -10.66
CA ILE A 101 -5.25 -3.50 -11.13
C ILE A 101 -6.58 -3.54 -11.87
N GLY A 102 -7.62 -2.90 -11.32
CA GLY A 102 -8.94 -2.83 -11.94
C GLY A 102 -8.91 -2.15 -13.31
N ASP A 103 -8.15 -1.06 -13.41
CA ASP A 103 -8.06 -0.23 -14.62
C ASP A 103 -7.17 -0.86 -15.70
N ASN A 104 -6.00 -1.40 -15.32
CA ASN A 104 -5.00 -1.88 -16.28
C ASN A 104 -5.08 -3.40 -16.55
N CYS A 105 -5.55 -4.19 -15.57
CA CYS A 105 -5.60 -5.66 -15.66
C CYS A 105 -7.02 -6.23 -15.51
N PRO A 106 -8.03 -5.73 -16.24
CA PRO A 106 -9.41 -6.15 -16.05
C PRO A 106 -9.57 -7.65 -16.28
N LEU A 107 -10.14 -8.31 -15.27
CA LEU A 107 -10.43 -9.75 -15.23
C LEU A 107 -9.20 -10.64 -15.48
N SER A 108 -7.97 -10.17 -15.27
CA SER A 108 -6.78 -11.01 -15.42
C SER A 108 -6.69 -12.04 -14.30
N ASP A 109 -6.30 -13.27 -14.58
CA ASP A 109 -6.11 -14.33 -13.57
C ASP A 109 -4.77 -14.26 -12.83
N GLY A 110 -4.02 -13.19 -13.05
CA GLY A 110 -2.84 -12.82 -12.29
C GLY A 110 -2.40 -11.40 -12.65
N ALA A 111 -2.05 -10.58 -11.66
CA ALA A 111 -1.57 -9.24 -11.93
C ALA A 111 -0.58 -8.76 -10.87
N GLN A 112 0.33 -7.89 -11.31
CA GLN A 112 1.26 -7.19 -10.45
C GLN A 112 1.21 -5.69 -10.78
N VAL A 113 1.09 -4.86 -9.75
CA VAL A 113 1.24 -3.40 -9.84
C VAL A 113 2.35 -2.97 -8.87
N LYS A 114 3.20 -2.05 -9.34
CA LYS A 114 4.19 -1.35 -8.53
C LYS A 114 3.91 0.15 -8.62
N LEU A 115 3.55 0.73 -7.49
CA LEU A 115 3.56 2.18 -7.25
C LEU A 115 4.89 2.58 -6.62
N GLN A 116 5.11 3.88 -6.48
CA GLN A 116 6.32 4.40 -5.84
C GLN A 116 6.47 3.88 -4.41
N ASP A 117 5.41 3.92 -3.60
CA ASP A 117 5.46 3.51 -2.19
C ASP A 117 4.86 2.14 -1.86
N CYS A 118 4.27 1.42 -2.82
CA CYS A 118 3.74 0.08 -2.54
C CYS A 118 3.71 -0.83 -3.78
N LYS A 119 3.57 -2.13 -3.53
CA LYS A 119 3.37 -3.15 -4.56
C LYS A 119 2.24 -4.07 -4.14
N LEU A 120 1.48 -4.52 -5.13
CA LEU A 120 0.42 -5.50 -4.96
C LEU A 120 0.52 -6.51 -6.09
N ARG A 121 0.60 -7.80 -5.75
CA ARG A 121 0.58 -8.90 -6.70
C ARG A 121 -0.44 -9.95 -6.27
N TYR A 122 -1.16 -10.52 -7.23
CA TYR A 122 -1.92 -11.74 -7.04
C TYR A 122 -1.76 -12.69 -8.23
N GLU A 123 -1.91 -13.98 -7.98
CA GLU A 123 -1.87 -15.04 -8.98
C GLU A 123 -2.87 -16.16 -8.61
N ASN A 124 -3.30 -16.95 -9.59
CA ASN A 124 -4.05 -18.19 -9.35
C ASN A 124 -3.15 -19.42 -9.08
N HIS A 125 -1.86 -19.19 -8.87
CA HIS A 125 -0.86 -20.20 -8.52
C HIS A 125 0.17 -19.64 -7.52
N PRO A 126 0.89 -20.50 -6.76
CA PRO A 126 1.94 -20.03 -5.85
C PRO A 126 3.06 -19.25 -6.57
N PHE A 127 3.66 -18.27 -5.89
CA PHE A 127 4.82 -17.50 -6.38
C PHE A 127 5.72 -17.02 -5.23
#